data_AF-A0A959NMW7-F1
#
_entry.id   AF-A0A959NMW7-F1
#
_cell.length_a   1.000
_cell.length_b   1.000
_cell.length_c   1.000
_cell.angle_alpha   90.00
_cell.angle_beta   90.00
_cell.angle_gamma   90.00
#
_symmetry.space_group_name_H-M   'P 1'
#
loop_
_entity.id
_entity.type
_entity.pdbx_description
1 polymer ?
#
loop_
_entity_poly.entity_id
_entity_poly.type
_entity_poly.pdbx_seq_one_letter_code
_entity_poly.pdbx_strand_id
1 'polypeptide(L)' 'MNIVERYKKPTPKFFKTLRNIGIALATAGGAIIAAPITMPAIVVTIATYMTVAGTVATAVSQAVVTDDENTETDEVDDGL' A
#
# COMPACT_ATOMS: atom_id res chain seq x y z
N MET A 1 10.13 -25.61 3.12
CA MET A 1 9.75 -24.19 3.08
C MET A 1 8.32 -24.11 2.54
N ASN A 2 7.33 -24.02 3.42
CA ASN A 2 5.93 -23.97 3.01
C ASN A 2 5.56 -22.53 2.60
N ILE A 3 4.88 -22.36 1.47
CA ILE A 3 4.38 -21.04 1.01
C ILE A 3 3.50 -20.39 2.09
N VAL A 4 2.78 -21.21 2.85
CA VAL A 4 1.92 -20.81 3.98
C VAL A 4 2.69 -20.06 5.08
N GLU A 5 3.96 -20.40 5.32
CA GLU A 5 4.80 -19.73 6.34
C GLU A 5 5.28 -18.35 5.88
N ARG A 6 5.43 -18.14 4.56
CA ARG A 6 5.76 -16.81 4.00
C ARG A 6 4.59 -15.83 4.10
N TYR A 7 3.35 -16.29 4.02
CA TYR A 7 2.17 -15.42 4.15
C TYR A 7 1.95 -14.89 5.57
N LYS A 8 2.46 -15.57 6.60
CA LYS A 8 2.40 -15.11 7.99
C LYS A 8 3.50 -14.10 8.35
N LYS A 9 4.46 -13.82 7.46
CA LYS A 9 5.57 -12.90 7.77
C LYS A 9 5.09 -11.44 7.75
N PRO A 10 5.26 -10.69 8.86
CA PRO A 10 4.75 -9.33 8.97
C PRO A 10 5.48 -8.42 7.98
N THR A 11 4.73 -7.66 7.20
CA THR A 11 5.33 -6.63 6.34
C THR A 11 6.06 -5.61 7.25
N PRO A 12 7.31 -5.25 6.92
CA PRO A 12 8.11 -4.32 7.73
C PRO A 12 7.39 -2.99 7.88
N LYS A 13 7.48 -2.37 9.07
CA LYS A 13 6.71 -1.15 9.42
C LYS A 13 6.82 -0.04 8.37
N PHE A 14 8.01 0.14 7.80
CA PHE A 14 8.27 1.11 6.72
C PHE A 14 7.40 0.84 5.47
N PHE A 15 7.35 -0.40 4.97
CA PHE A 15 6.61 -0.76 3.77
C PHE A 15 5.10 -0.81 4.00
N LYS A 16 4.64 -1.10 5.23
CA LYS A 16 3.22 -0.93 5.60
C LYS A 16 2.81 0.54 5.48
N THR A 17 3.59 1.45 6.04
CA THR A 17 3.32 2.90 5.95
C THR A 17 3.41 3.39 4.51
N LEU A 18 4.43 2.96 3.75
CA LEU A 18 4.59 3.32 2.35
C LEU A 18 3.43 2.82 1.48
N ARG A 19 2.92 1.62 1.73
CA ARG A 19 1.70 1.10 1.08
C ARG A 19 0.50 2.00 1.34
N ASN A 20 0.25 2.37 2.60
CA ASN A 20 -0.90 3.18 2.96
C ASN A 20 -0.85 4.57 2.30
N ILE A 21 0.34 5.18 2.26
CA ILE A 21 0.58 6.44 1.54
C ILE A 21 0.38 6.24 0.03
N GLY A 22 0.92 5.17 -0.54
CA GLY A 22 0.75 4.84 -1.96
C GLY A 22 -0.71 4.68 -2.36
N ILE A 23 -1.52 4.02 -1.53
CA ILE A 23 -2.95 3.86 -1.74
C ILE A 23 -3.65 5.23 -1.67
N ALA A 24 -3.35 6.04 -0.65
CA ALA A 24 -3.94 7.37 -0.51
C ALA A 24 -3.64 8.29 -1.71
N LEU A 25 -2.40 8.26 -2.21
CA LEU A 25 -2.00 9.01 -3.40
C LEU A 25 -2.69 8.48 -4.66
N ALA A 26 -2.75 7.15 -4.82
CA ALA A 26 -3.39 6.52 -5.97
C ALA A 26 -4.89 6.84 -6.05
N THR A 27 -5.60 6.77 -4.92
CA THR A 27 -7.03 7.06 -4.84
C THR A 27 -7.32 8.54 -5.01
N ALA A 28 -6.52 9.42 -4.40
CA ALA A 28 -6.66 10.87 -4.56
C ALA A 28 -6.45 11.31 -6.01
N GLY A 29 -5.36 10.87 -6.64
CA GLY A 29 -5.10 11.15 -8.05
C GLY A 29 -6.15 10.52 -8.97
N GLY A 30 -6.57 9.28 -8.68
CA GLY A 30 -7.59 8.57 -9.44
C GLY A 30 -8.96 9.26 -9.39
N ALA A 31 -9.35 9.80 -8.22
CA ALA A 31 -10.58 10.55 -8.06
C ALA A 31 -10.58 11.85 -8.88
N ILE A 32 -9.45 12.57 -8.89
CA ILE A 32 -9.29 13.80 -9.68
C ILE A 32 -9.38 13.50 -11.18
N ILE A 33 -8.75 12.41 -11.63
CA ILE A 33 -8.79 11.98 -13.04
C ILE A 33 -10.19 11.50 -13.44
N ALA A 34 -10.90 10.81 -12.55
CA ALA A 34 -12.25 10.30 -12.81
C ALA A 34 -13.32 11.41 -12.90
N ALA A 35 -13.10 12.53 -12.22
CA ALA A 35 -13.99 13.69 -12.25
C ALA A 35 -13.23 14.98 -12.61
N PRO A 36 -12.85 15.17 -13.89
CA PRO A 36 -12.13 16.36 -14.33
C PRO A 36 -13.08 17.55 -14.50
N ILE A 37 -13.66 18.03 -13.39
CA ILE A 37 -14.61 19.16 -13.38
C ILE A 37 -13.88 20.49 -13.60
N THR A 38 -13.84 20.99 -14.84
CA THR A 38 -13.28 22.31 -15.22
C THR A 38 -11.89 22.63 -14.64
N MET A 39 -11.15 21.60 -14.23
CA MET A 39 -9.87 21.78 -13.56
C MET A 39 -8.80 22.17 -14.58
N PRO A 40 -7.90 23.11 -14.25
CA PRO A 40 -6.76 23.42 -15.10
C PRO A 40 -5.94 22.15 -15.41
N ALA A 41 -5.43 22.05 -16.64
CA ALA A 41 -4.69 20.87 -17.11
C ALA A 41 -3.49 20.49 -16.21
N ILE A 42 -2.90 21.47 -15.52
CA ILE A 42 -1.81 21.26 -14.55
C ILE A 42 -2.27 20.35 -13.40
N VAL A 43 -3.50 20.52 -12.89
CA VAL A 43 -4.04 19.72 -11.78
C VAL A 43 -4.21 18.27 -12.20
N VAL A 44 -4.78 18.03 -13.38
CA VAL A 44 -4.95 16.67 -13.94
C VAL A 44 -3.59 16.01 -14.21
N THR A 45 -2.60 16.78 -14.65
CA THR A 45 -1.23 16.30 -14.86
C THR A 45 -0.58 15.85 -13.56
N ILE A 46 -0.68 16.67 -12.50
CA ILE A 46 -0.17 16.31 -11.16
C ILE A 46 -0.89 15.06 -10.63
N ALA A 47 -2.22 14.99 -10.78
CA ALA A 47 -3.00 13.83 -10.36
C ALA A 47 -2.56 12.55 -11.09
N THR A 48 -2.24 12.64 -12.38
CA THR A 48 -1.73 11.52 -13.17
C THR A 48 -0.41 11.00 -12.61
N TYR A 49 0.56 11.88 -12.35
CA TYR A 49 1.83 11.46 -11.73
C TYR A 49 1.64 10.90 -10.31
N MET A 50 0.73 11.50 -9.54
CA MET A 50 0.38 11.02 -8.20
C MET A 50 -0.20 9.60 -8.24
N THR A 51 -1.09 9.31 -9.19
CA THR A 51 -1.67 7.98 -9.37
C THR A 51 -0.61 6.95 -9.76
N VAL A 52 0.28 7.29 -10.70
CA VAL A 52 1.37 6.40 -11.10
C VAL A 52 2.32 6.13 -9.93
N ALA A 53 2.76 7.17 -9.23
CA ALA A 53 3.63 7.02 -8.08
C ALA A 53 2.98 6.19 -6.96
N GLY A 54 1.71 6.45 -6.66
CA GLY A 54 0.95 5.73 -5.64
C GLY A 54 0.76 4.25 -5.97
N THR A 55 0.43 3.92 -7.22
CA THR A 55 0.24 2.53 -7.66
C THR A 55 1.56 1.74 -7.64
N VAL A 56 2.65 2.32 -8.13
CA VAL A 56 3.98 1.70 -8.09
C VAL A 56 4.45 1.52 -6.64
N ALA A 57 4.35 2.56 -5.80
CA ALA A 57 4.74 2.48 -4.40
C ALA A 57 3.93 1.40 -3.65
N THR A 58 2.63 1.30 -3.93
CA THR A 58 1.76 0.28 -3.35
C THR A 58 2.16 -1.13 -3.80
N ALA A 59 2.38 -1.33 -5.10
CA ALA A 59 2.75 -2.63 -5.66
C ALA A 59 4.11 -3.11 -5.13
N VAL A 60 5.11 -2.23 -5.10
CA VAL A 60 6.42 -2.54 -4.54
C VAL A 60 6.31 -2.83 -3.04
N SER A 61 5.53 -2.05 -2.29
CA SER A 61 5.33 -2.27 -0.86
C SER A 61 4.55 -3.55 -0.53
N GLN A 62 3.83 -4.12 -1.50
CA GLN A 62 3.23 -5.45 -1.39
C GLN A 62 4.17 -6.57 -1.81
N ALA A 63 5.08 -6.31 -2.74
CA ALA A 63 6.07 -7.29 -3.17
C ALA A 63 7.17 -7.52 -2.12
N VAL A 64 7.44 -6.55 -1.25
CA VAL A 64 8.45 -6.67 -0.18
C VAL A 64 7.88 -7.46 1.01
N VAL A 65 8.53 -8.58 1.33
CA VAL A 65 8.30 -9.41 2.52
C VAL A 65 9.54 -9.34 3.41
N THR A 66 9.36 -9.15 4.72
CA THR A 66 10.43 -9.30 5.71
C THR A 66 10.69 -10.78 5.94
N ASP A 67 11.97 -11.18 5.93
CA ASP A 67 12.43 -12.51 6.28
C ASP A 67 13.16 -12.41 7.64
N ASP A 68 12.42 -12.24 8.74
CA ASP A 68 13.00 -12.16 10.10
C ASP A 68 12.33 -13.18 11.03
N GLU A 69 13.15 -14.11 11.55
CA GLU A 69 12.90 -14.87 12.78
C GLU A 69 12.77 -13.91 13.97
N ASN A 70 11.96 -14.28 14.97
CA ASN A 70 11.64 -13.56 16.21
C ASN A 70 10.65 -12.38 16.08
N THR A 71 9.38 -12.66 16.35
CA THR A 71 8.74 -12.08 17.55
C THR A 71 7.46 -12.83 17.92
N GLU A 72 7.47 -13.27 19.16
CA GLU A 72 6.41 -13.88 19.96
C GLU A 72 5.12 -13.04 20.04
N THR A 73 4.01 -13.80 20.12
CA THR A 73 2.80 -13.61 20.93
C THR A 73 1.98 -12.33 20.77
N ASP A 74 0.78 -12.50 20.21
CA ASP A 74 -0.45 -11.92 20.77
C ASP A 74 -1.57 -12.94 20.53
N GLU A 75 -1.72 -13.84 21.50
CA GLU A 75 -2.91 -14.67 21.66
C GLU A 75 -4.07 -13.76 22.08
N VAL A 76 -5.13 -13.73 21.27
CA VAL A 76 -6.48 -13.42 21.78
C VAL A 76 -7.30 -14.68 21.60
N ASP A 77 -7.34 -15.45 22.68
CA ASP A 77 -8.45 -16.30 23.07
C ASP A 77 -9.75 -15.48 22.98
N ASP A 78 -10.65 -15.90 22.10
CA ASP A 78 -12.09 -15.72 22.29
C ASP A 78 -12.77 -16.95 21.72
N GLY A 79 -13.04 -17.88 22.63
CA GLY A 79 -13.54 -19.21 22.34
C GLY A 79 -14.87 -19.25 21.59
N LEU A 80 -14.94 -20.22 20.67
CA LEU A 80 -16.07 -21.14 20.54
C LEU A 80 -15.60 -22.44 19.87
#